data_AF-A0A7Y6MEM9-F1
#
_entry.id   AF-A0A7Y6MEM9-F1
#
_cell.length_a   1.000
_cell.length_b   1.000
_cell.length_c   1.000
_cell.angle_alpha   90.00
_cell.angle_beta   90.00
_cell.angle_gamma   90.00
#
_symmetry.space_group_name_H-M   'P 1'
#
loop_
_entity.id
_entity.type
_entity.pdbx_description
1 polymer ?
#
loop_
_entity_poly.entity_id
_entity_poly.type
_entity_poly.pdbx_seq_one_letter_code
_entity_poly.pdbx_strand_id
1 'polypeptide(L)'
;MRRHPARRSARRPADPASIIAHAVVLETDARALAECAERLRGITERLEAGGVAPRWLRQAVNAHLAACVTAAADLTTAAAHLRHYADSVRSADSVRSADSVRSADSVRPADSVRPAGR
;
A
#
# COMPACT_ATOMS: atom_id res chain seq x y z
N MET A 1 -10.21 -3.11 44.79
CA MET A 1 -9.61 -3.62 43.53
C MET A 1 -10.59 -3.46 42.38
N ARG A 2 -10.51 -2.35 41.63
CA ARG A 2 -11.30 -2.16 40.39
C ARG A 2 -10.41 -2.56 39.22
N ARG A 3 -10.81 -3.59 38.46
CA ARG A 3 -10.07 -4.06 37.29
C ARG A 3 -10.19 -2.99 36.19
N HIS A 4 -9.07 -2.39 35.80
CA HIS A 4 -8.99 -1.60 34.57
C HIS A 4 -9.13 -2.54 33.37
N PRO A 5 -10.06 -2.30 32.43
CA PRO A 5 -10.01 -2.99 31.16
C PRO A 5 -8.78 -2.46 30.42
N ALA A 6 -7.85 -3.38 30.14
CA ALA A 6 -6.71 -3.14 29.29
C ALA A 6 -7.22 -2.54 27.98
N ARG A 7 -6.93 -1.25 27.77
CA ARG A 7 -6.95 -0.63 26.45
C ARG A 7 -5.87 -1.34 25.64
N ARG A 8 -6.21 -2.52 25.09
CA ARG A 8 -5.56 -3.00 23.87
C ARG A 8 -5.84 -1.88 22.88
N SER A 9 -4.85 -1.02 22.70
CA SER A 9 -4.73 -0.12 21.57
C SER A 9 -4.67 -1.02 20.34
N ALA A 10 -5.83 -1.56 19.95
CA ALA A 10 -6.01 -2.23 18.69
C ALA A 10 -5.71 -1.14 17.67
N ARG A 11 -4.47 -1.14 17.18
CA ARG A 11 -4.01 -0.31 16.07
C ARG A 11 -5.10 -0.46 15.03
N ARG A 12 -5.90 0.60 14.86
CA ARG A 12 -7.06 0.59 13.96
C ARG A 12 -6.51 0.10 12.62
N PRO A 13 -7.04 -0.98 12.04
CA PRO A 13 -6.55 -1.45 10.76
C PRO A 13 -6.58 -0.25 9.82
N ALA A 14 -5.44 0.02 9.16
CA ALA A 14 -5.35 1.14 8.26
C ALA A 14 -6.43 0.97 7.20
N ASP A 15 -7.23 2.02 7.01
CA ASP A 15 -8.35 1.99 6.07
C ASP A 15 -7.83 1.63 4.66
N PRO A 16 -8.34 0.56 4.02
CA PRO A 16 -7.83 0.11 2.72
C PRO A 16 -7.92 1.20 1.64
N ALA A 17 -8.89 2.12 1.72
CA ALA A 17 -8.95 3.24 0.79
C ALA A 17 -7.78 4.23 0.99
N SER A 18 -7.45 4.56 2.24
CA SER A 18 -6.25 5.36 2.55
C SER A 18 -4.94 4.70 2.09
N ILE A 19 -4.82 3.38 2.19
CA ILE A 19 -3.63 2.64 1.72
C ILE A 19 -3.52 2.73 0.20
N ILE A 20 -4.62 2.53 -0.52
CA ILE A 20 -4.68 2.65 -1.99
C ILE A 20 -4.36 4.09 -2.41
N ALA A 21 -4.90 5.09 -1.72
CA ALA A 21 -4.60 6.50 -2.01
C ALA A 21 -3.10 6.79 -1.87
N HIS A 22 -2.44 6.23 -0.85
CA HIS A 22 -0.99 6.36 -0.70
C HIS A 22 -0.22 5.65 -1.83
N ALA A 23 -0.65 4.45 -2.24
CA ALA A 23 -0.04 3.76 -3.39
C ALA A 23 -0.12 4.59 -4.68
N VAL A 24 -1.24 5.28 -4.91
CA VAL A 24 -1.41 6.19 -6.06
C VAL A 24 -0.43 7.36 -5.99
N VAL A 25 -0.20 7.95 -4.82
CA VAL A 25 0.81 9.01 -4.65
C VAL A 25 2.20 8.50 -5.03
N LEU A 26 2.59 7.31 -4.55
CA LEU A 26 3.89 6.72 -4.90
C LEU A 26 4.02 6.45 -6.41
N GLU A 27 2.94 6.04 -7.08
CA GLU A 27 2.93 5.88 -8.56
C GLU A 27 3.05 7.21 -9.30
N THR A 28 2.44 8.28 -8.77
CA THR A 28 2.60 9.64 -9.31
C THR A 28 4.04 10.12 -9.16
N ASP A 29 4.64 9.93 -7.98
CA ASP A 29 6.03 10.30 -7.71
C ASP A 29 7.00 9.47 -8.57
N ALA A 30 6.76 8.18 -8.74
CA ALA A 30 7.54 7.31 -9.61
C ALA A 30 7.53 7.81 -11.07
N ARG A 31 6.37 8.24 -11.57
CA ARG A 31 6.24 8.82 -12.91
C ARG A 31 7.00 10.14 -13.03
N ALA A 32 6.90 11.02 -12.04
CA ALA A 32 7.63 12.28 -12.03
C ALA A 32 9.16 12.05 -12.05
N LEU A 33 9.66 11.04 -11.32
CA LEU A 33 11.07 10.65 -11.35
C LEU A 33 11.48 10.02 -12.67
N ALA A 34 10.62 9.24 -13.32
CA ALA A 34 10.88 8.71 -14.67
C ALA A 34 10.99 9.85 -15.70
N GLU A 35 10.10 10.84 -15.65
CA GLU A 35 10.20 12.04 -16.50
C GLU A 35 11.45 12.88 -16.21
N CYS A 36 11.90 12.92 -14.94
CA CYS A 36 13.18 13.52 -14.59
C CYS A 36 14.35 12.75 -15.23
N ALA A 37 14.31 11.42 -15.17
CA ALA A 37 15.32 10.57 -15.79
C ALA A 37 15.39 10.79 -17.32
N GLU A 38 14.26 10.87 -18.02
CA GLU A 38 14.28 11.17 -19.46
C GLU A 38 14.87 12.54 -19.78
N ARG A 39 14.54 13.57 -18.98
CA ARG A 39 15.16 14.89 -19.12
C ARG A 39 16.67 14.83 -18.93
N LEU A 40 17.15 14.08 -17.95
CA LEU A 40 18.58 13.89 -17.71
C LEU A 40 19.26 13.13 -18.85
N ARG A 41 18.61 12.12 -19.44
CA ARG A 41 19.15 11.43 -20.64
C ARG A 41 19.36 12.40 -21.80
N GLY A 42 18.36 13.24 -22.08
CA GLY A 42 18.51 14.27 -23.12
C GLY A 42 19.62 15.28 -22.84
N ILE A 43 19.88 15.61 -21.56
CA ILE A 43 21.02 16.44 -21.16
C ILE A 43 22.34 15.69 -21.41
N THR A 44 22.44 14.42 -21.00
CA THR A 44 23.63 13.60 -21.22
C THR A 44 23.97 13.51 -22.71
N GLU A 45 22.99 13.22 -23.58
CA GLU A 45 23.18 13.14 -25.02
C GLU A 45 23.71 14.45 -25.61
N ARG A 46 23.17 15.59 -25.17
CA ARG A 46 23.64 16.92 -25.59
C ARG A 46 25.07 17.20 -25.11
N LEU A 47 25.42 16.77 -23.89
CA LEU A 47 26.76 16.93 -23.34
C LEU A 47 27.79 16.06 -24.09
N GLU A 48 27.41 14.84 -24.49
CA GLU A 48 28.25 13.95 -25.30
C GLU A 48 28.43 14.51 -26.72
N ALA A 49 27.36 14.94 -27.38
CA ALA A 49 27.41 15.54 -28.72
C ALA A 49 28.25 16.82 -28.76
N GLY A 50 28.26 17.58 -27.67
CA GLY A 50 29.05 18.79 -27.54
C GLY A 50 30.55 18.55 -27.30
N GLY A 51 30.99 17.34 -26.91
CA GLY A 51 32.40 16.95 -26.76
C GLY A 51 33.23 17.67 -25.69
N VAL A 52 32.73 18.77 -25.12
CA VAL A 52 33.49 19.69 -24.24
C VAL A 52 33.10 19.53 -22.76
N ALA A 53 32.13 18.67 -22.43
CA ALA A 53 31.69 18.51 -21.04
C ALA A 53 32.82 17.99 -20.14
N PRO A 54 33.09 18.61 -18.97
CA PRO A 54 34.03 18.07 -18.01
C PRO A 54 33.59 16.70 -17.48
N ARG A 55 34.56 15.81 -17.21
CA ARG A 55 34.28 14.45 -16.68
C ARG A 55 33.45 14.45 -15.39
N TRP A 56 33.68 15.42 -14.50
CA TRP A 56 32.96 15.53 -13.24
C TRP A 56 31.48 15.86 -13.46
N LEU A 57 31.15 16.64 -14.49
CA LEU A 57 29.78 17.00 -14.83
C LEU A 57 29.03 15.77 -15.38
N ARG A 58 29.65 15.04 -16.31
CA ARG A 58 29.07 13.79 -16.82
C ARG A 58 28.82 12.77 -15.71
N GLN A 59 29.78 12.61 -14.79
CA GLN A 59 29.64 11.71 -13.66
C GLN A 59 28.47 12.13 -12.74
N ALA A 60 28.35 13.42 -12.44
CA ALA A 60 27.26 13.93 -11.59
C ALA A 60 25.88 13.70 -12.24
N VAL A 61 25.74 14.01 -13.53
CA VAL A 61 24.48 13.80 -14.27
C VAL A 61 24.13 12.31 -14.33
N ASN A 62 25.11 11.45 -14.63
CA ASN A 62 24.89 10.00 -14.68
C ASN A 62 24.52 9.42 -13.30
N ALA A 63 25.15 9.89 -12.23
CA ALA A 63 24.79 9.48 -10.87
C ALA A 63 23.36 9.91 -10.51
N HIS A 64 22.95 11.12 -10.90
CA HIS A 64 21.60 11.60 -10.67
C HIS A 64 20.56 10.85 -11.51
N LEU A 65 20.86 10.55 -12.77
CA LEU A 65 20.04 9.72 -13.64
C LEU A 65 19.81 8.33 -13.02
N ALA A 66 20.88 7.68 -12.56
CA ALA A 66 20.79 6.38 -11.90
C ALA A 66 19.91 6.46 -10.64
N ALA A 67 20.11 7.48 -9.81
CA ALA A 67 19.30 7.71 -8.61
C ALA A 67 17.81 7.90 -8.93
N CYS A 68 17.46 8.69 -9.94
CA CYS A 68 16.07 8.87 -10.38
C CYS A 68 15.43 7.56 -10.85
N VAL A 69 16.16 6.77 -11.64
CA VAL A 69 15.67 5.47 -12.14
C VAL A 69 15.46 4.48 -10.99
N THR A 70 16.42 4.37 -10.08
CA THR A 70 16.31 3.50 -8.91
C THR A 70 15.14 3.92 -8.02
N ALA A 71 15.05 5.21 -7.69
CA ALA A 71 13.96 5.71 -6.85
C ALA A 71 12.58 5.52 -7.50
N ALA A 72 12.44 5.69 -8.82
CA ALA A 72 11.20 5.40 -9.52
C ALA A 72 10.80 3.92 -9.43
N ALA A 73 11.76 3.01 -9.55
CA ALA A 73 11.53 1.58 -9.41
C ALA A 73 11.14 1.18 -7.97
N ASP A 74 11.81 1.77 -6.97
CA ASP A 74 11.51 1.54 -5.56
C ASP A 74 10.10 2.01 -5.20
N LEU A 75 9.70 3.19 -5.67
CA LEU A 75 8.35 3.73 -5.46
C LEU A 75 7.28 2.86 -6.13
N THR A 76 7.54 2.38 -7.36
CA THR A 76 6.64 1.45 -8.06
C THR A 76 6.48 0.14 -7.28
N THR A 77 7.59 -0.40 -6.75
CA THR A 77 7.58 -1.62 -5.93
C THR A 77 6.81 -1.40 -4.63
N ALA A 78 7.05 -0.28 -3.96
CA ALA A 78 6.33 0.08 -2.74
C ALA A 78 4.83 0.25 -2.98
N ALA A 79 4.42 0.89 -4.09
CA ALA A 79 3.01 1.00 -4.48
C ALA A 79 2.36 -0.38 -4.69
N ALA A 80 3.05 -1.30 -5.37
CA ALA A 80 2.56 -2.67 -5.57
C ALA A 80 2.38 -3.41 -4.24
N HIS A 81 3.33 -3.29 -3.31
CA HIS A 81 3.20 -3.87 -1.97
C HIS A 81 2.01 -3.30 -1.19
N LEU A 82 1.77 -1.99 -1.27
CA LEU A 82 0.63 -1.36 -0.62
C LEU A 82 -0.71 -1.83 -1.19
N ARG A 83 -0.81 -1.99 -2.52
CA ARG A 83 -2.01 -2.56 -3.17
C ARG A 83 -2.29 -3.98 -2.69
N HIS A 84 -1.28 -4.85 -2.72
CA HIS A 84 -1.40 -6.22 -2.23
C HIS A 84 -1.82 -6.28 -0.75
N TYR A 85 -1.25 -5.38 0.06
CA TYR A 85 -1.63 -5.27 1.47
C TYR A 85 -3.09 -4.82 1.64
N ALA A 86 -3.55 -3.83 0.88
CA ALA A 86 -4.95 -3.38 0.92
C ALA A 86 -5.95 -4.49 0.53
N ASP A 87 -5.62 -5.30 -0.47
CA ASP A 87 -6.45 -6.45 -0.88
C ASP A 87 -6.51 -7.54 0.19
N SER A 88 -5.38 -7.78 0.86
CA SER A 88 -5.29 -8.72 1.99
C SER A 88 -6.16 -8.29 3.16
N VAL A 89 -6.14 -6.99 3.50
CA VAL A 89 -6.97 -6.40 4.56
C VAL A 89 -8.47 -6.52 4.22
N ARG A 90 -8.85 -6.18 2.98
CA ARG A 90 -10.25 -6.29 2.51
C ARG A 90 -10.77 -7.73 2.60
N SER A 91 -9.94 -8.70 2.21
CA SER A 91 -10.28 -10.12 2.28
C SER A 91 -10.46 -10.60 3.72
N ALA A 92 -9.57 -10.19 4.64
CA ALA A 92 -9.66 -10.54 6.05
C ALA A 92 -10.93 -9.98 6.74
N ASP A 93 -11.31 -8.75 6.42
CA ASP A 93 -12.55 -8.15 6.93
C ASP A 93 -13.80 -8.87 6.40
N SER A 94 -13.76 -9.32 5.14
CA SER A 94 -14.87 -10.07 4.53
C SER A 94 -15.09 -11.43 5.22
N VAL A 95 -14.02 -12.17 5.51
CA VAL A 95 -14.07 -13.44 6.26
C VAL A 95 -14.63 -13.24 7.67
N ARG A 96 -14.15 -12.21 8.39
CA ARG A 96 -14.65 -11.91 9.74
C ARG A 96 -16.15 -11.59 9.76
N SER A 97 -16.63 -10.87 8.75
CA SER A 97 -18.06 -10.56 8.61
C SER A 97 -18.87 -11.84 8.38
N ALA A 98 -18.41 -12.76 7.54
CA ALA A 98 -19.09 -14.03 7.28
C ALA A 98 -19.17 -14.94 8.52
N ASP A 99 -18.09 -15.06 9.29
CA ASP A 99 -18.08 -15.83 10.54
C ASP A 99 -19.04 -15.24 11.59
N SER A 100 -19.13 -13.92 11.66
CA SER A 100 -20.05 -13.23 12.58
C SER A 100 -21.52 -13.48 12.22
N VAL A 101 -21.86 -13.47 10.92
CA VAL A 101 -23.23 -13.78 10.44
C VAL A 101 -23.59 -15.23 10.73
N ARG A 102 -22.68 -16.18 10.48
CA ARG A 102 -22.91 -17.61 10.78
C ARG A 102 -23.14 -17.86 12.27
N SER A 103 -22.42 -17.15 13.14
CA SER A 103 -22.58 -17.26 14.58
C SER A 103 -23.93 -16.70 15.06
N ALA A 104 -24.42 -15.62 14.45
CA ALA A 104 -25.73 -15.05 14.75
C ALA A 104 -26.90 -15.93 14.27
N ASP A 105 -26.78 -16.56 13.09
CA ASP A 105 -27.81 -17.43 12.52
C ASP A 105 -27.96 -18.78 13.26
N SER A 106 -26.98 -19.12 14.11
CA SER A 106 -27.00 -20.31 14.96
C SER A 106 -27.78 -20.11 16.28
N VAL A 107 -28.22 -18.88 16.58
CA VAL A 107 -29.07 -18.58 17.74
C VAL A 107 -30.53 -18.64 17.28
N ARG A 108 -31.05 -19.85 17.10
CA ARG A 108 -32.50 -20.10 17.02
C ARG A 108 -33.00 -20.48 18.42
N PRO A 109 -33.67 -19.59 19.18
CA PRO A 109 -34.36 -20.00 20.39
C PRO A 109 -35.81 -20.32 20.02
N ALA A 110 -36.19 -21.60 20.03
CA ALA A 110 -37.57 -21.99 20.25
C ALA A 110 -37.62 -23.47 20.67
N ASP A 111 -37.46 -23.64 21.98
CA ASP A 111 -38.20 -24.63 22.76
C ASP A 111 -39.59 -24.90 22.17
N SER A 112 -39.84 -26.13 21.75
CA SER A 112 -41.20 -26.68 21.71
C SER A 112 -41.34 -27.64 22.88
N VAL A 113 -41.68 -27.07 24.03
CA VAL A 113 -42.12 -27.81 25.21
C VAL A 113 -43.42 -28.54 24.85
N ARG A 114 -43.35 -29.88 24.80
CA ARG A 114 -44.52 -30.76 24.98
C ARG A 114 -44.57 -31.09 26.48
N PRO A 115 -45.64 -30.75 27.22
CA PRO A 115 -46.71 -31.74 27.39
C PRO A 115 -48.13 -31.15 27.61
N ALA A 116 -49.11 -31.77 26.98
CA ALA A 116 -50.47 -31.90 27.52
C ALA A 116 -50.72 -33.42 27.58
N GLY A 117 -51.18 -34.05 28.64
CA GLY A 117 -51.93 -33.57 29.80
C GLY A 117 -53.17 -34.46 29.90
N ARG A 118 -53.10 -35.46 30.79
CA ARG A 118 -54.16 -36.38 31.26
C ARG A 118 -54.75 -37.42 30.30
#